data_AF-A0AAD4TMZ8-F1
#
_entry.id   AF-A0AAD4TMZ8-F1
#
_cell.length_a   1.000
_cell.length_b   1.000
_cell.length_c   1.000
_cell.angle_alpha   90.00
_cell.angle_beta   90.00
_cell.angle_gamma   90.00
#
_symmetry.space_group_name_H-M   'P 1'
#
loop_
_entity.id
_entity.type
_entity.pdbx_description
1 polymer ?
#
loop_
_entity_poly.entity_id
_entity_poly.type
_entity_poly.pdbx_seq_one_letter_code
_entity_poly.pdbx_strand_id
1 'polypeptide(L)'
;MWPEGLLDLKQIMNHAQVSVMIGDQDKDFLSYKIDLKAQERSHPRSSCKLIFSYRDNSYFWNMVIIKEDYFDITDRSLSRANAKIV
;
A
#
# COMPACT_ATOMS: atom_id res chain seq x y z
N MET A 1 -7.31 15.51 -8.91
CA MET A 1 -8.29 14.41 -8.76
C MET A 1 -7.67 13.18 -9.41
N TRP A 2 -6.85 12.42 -8.68
CA TRP A 2 -6.35 11.14 -9.18
C TRP A 2 -7.45 10.10 -8.95
N PRO A 3 -7.90 9.36 -9.98
CA PRO A 3 -8.87 8.30 -9.79
C PRO A 3 -8.23 7.17 -8.96
N GLU A 4 -9.05 6.35 -8.30
CA GLU A 4 -8.59 5.13 -7.65
C GLU A 4 -7.85 4.25 -8.67
N GLY A 5 -6.52 4.32 -8.64
CA GLY A 5 -5.67 3.65 -9.60
C GLY A 5 -5.28 2.28 -9.08
N LEU A 6 -5.60 1.24 -9.84
CA LEU A 6 -4.95 -0.05 -9.67
C LEU A 6 -3.47 0.13 -10.06
N LEU A 7 -2.57 -0.06 -9.10
CA LEU A 7 -1.14 0.06 -9.34
C LEU A 7 -0.55 -1.27 -9.82
N ASP A 8 0.08 -1.23 -10.98
CA ASP A 8 0.83 -2.35 -11.52
C ASP A 8 2.09 -2.59 -10.68
N LEU A 9 2.14 -3.77 -10.06
CA LEU A 9 3.25 -4.16 -9.19
C LEU A 9 4.57 -4.16 -9.93
N LYS A 10 4.57 -4.58 -11.20
CA LYS A 10 5.80 -4.68 -11.99
C LYS A 10 6.39 -3.30 -12.22
N GLN A 11 5.56 -2.30 -12.46
CA GLN A 11 6.02 -0.91 -12.60
C GLN A 11 6.57 -0.35 -11.28
N ILE A 12 5.91 -0.66 -10.15
CA ILE A 12 6.39 -0.24 -8.83
C ILE A 12 7.74 -0.88 -8.49
N MET A 13 7.87 -2.19 -8.68
CA MET A 13 9.10 -2.92 -8.35
C MET A 13 10.27 -2.54 -9.26
N ASN A 14 10.00 -2.05 -10.46
CA ASN A 14 11.02 -1.57 -11.38
C ASN A 14 11.32 -0.06 -11.21
N HIS A 15 10.61 0.65 -10.32
CA HIS A 15 10.87 2.05 -10.05
C HIS A 15 12.19 2.22 -9.29
N ALA A 16 13.07 3.09 -9.78
CA ALA A 16 14.46 3.21 -9.30
C ALA A 16 14.60 3.42 -7.79
N GLN A 17 13.69 4.16 -7.16
CA GLN A 17 13.72 4.39 -5.71
C GLN A 17 13.13 3.22 -4.91
N VAL A 18 12.15 2.51 -5.48
CA VAL A 18 11.45 1.43 -4.77
C VAL A 18 12.25 0.14 -4.88
N SER A 19 12.82 -0.16 -6.05
CA SER A 19 13.60 -1.38 -6.29
C SER A 19 14.75 -1.56 -5.31
N VAL A 20 15.36 -0.45 -4.85
CA VAL A 20 16.44 -0.44 -3.87
C VAL A 20 15.95 -0.74 -2.45
N MET A 21 14.68 -0.47 -2.16
CA MET A 21 14.07 -0.71 -0.84
C MET A 21 13.51 -2.14 -0.68
N ILE A 22 13.37 -2.89 -1.77
CA ILE A 22 12.73 -4.21 -1.80
C ILE A 22 13.81 -5.29 -1.82
N GLY A 23 13.96 -5.99 -0.69
CA GLY A 23 14.85 -7.15 -0.57
C GLY A 23 14.27 -8.41 -1.20
N ASP A 24 15.06 -9.48 -1.28
CA ASP A 24 14.61 -10.73 -1.93
C ASP A 24 13.43 -11.39 -1.20
N GLN A 25 13.38 -11.30 0.13
CA GLN A 25 12.23 -11.73 0.91
C GLN A 25 10.98 -10.90 0.59
N ASP A 26 11.13 -9.59 0.41
CA ASP A 26 10.02 -8.71 0.04
C ASP A 26 9.51 -9.03 -1.37
N LYS A 27 10.39 -9.44 -2.30
CA LYS A 27 9.99 -9.89 -3.65
C LYS A 27 9.17 -11.17 -3.61
N ASP A 28 9.61 -12.16 -2.84
CA ASP A 28 8.86 -13.41 -2.66
C ASP A 28 7.49 -13.12 -2.04
N PHE A 29 7.46 -12.28 -1.02
CA PHE A 29 6.24 -11.82 -0.39
C PHE A 29 5.28 -11.11 -1.37
N LEU A 30 5.79 -10.15 -2.15
CA LEU A 30 5.00 -9.41 -3.14
C LEU A 30 4.52 -10.29 -4.31
N SER A 31 5.11 -11.47 -4.53
CA SER A 31 4.66 -12.42 -5.55
C SER A 31 3.24 -12.95 -5.29
N TYR A 32 2.81 -12.97 -4.02
CA TYR A 32 1.46 -13.38 -3.62
C TYR A 32 0.42 -12.25 -3.80
N LYS A 33 0.83 -11.05 -4.22
CA LYS A 33 -0.08 -9.90 -4.40
C LYS A 33 -1.10 -10.16 -5.51
N ILE A 34 -2.36 -9.90 -5.21
CA ILE A 34 -3.45 -9.86 -6.19
C ILE A 34 -3.55 -8.46 -6.80
N ASP A 35 -3.70 -7.44 -5.95
CA ASP A 35 -3.81 -6.04 -6.37
C ASP A 35 -3.17 -5.07 -5.37
N LEU A 36 -2.94 -3.85 -5.86
CA LEU A 36 -2.61 -2.70 -5.03
C LEU A 36 -3.47 -1.53 -5.50
N LYS A 37 -4.19 -0.90 -4.59
CA LYS A 37 -4.99 0.29 -4.88
C LYS A 37 -4.50 1.46 -4.04
N ALA A 38 -4.45 2.63 -4.68
CA ALA A 38 -4.22 3.89 -4.00
C ALA A 38 -5.50 4.73 -4.03
N GLN A 39 -5.96 5.16 -2.87
CA GLN A 39 -7.07 6.09 -2.72
C GLN A 39 -6.56 7.37 -2.07
N GLU A 40 -6.84 8.51 -2.70
CA GLU A 40 -6.52 9.83 -2.16
C GLU A 40 -7.82 10.54 -1.75
N ARG A 41 -7.83 11.11 -0.55
CA ARG A 41 -8.88 12.03 -0.10
C ARG A 41 -8.26 13.39 0.16
N SER A 42 -8.89 14.44 -0.34
CA SER A 42 -8.33 15.81 -0.32
C SER A 42 -9.05 16.76 0.66
N HIS A 43 -10.11 16.32 1.36
CA HIS A 43 -10.90 17.21 2.24
C HIS A 43 -11.72 16.47 3.32
N PRO A 44 -11.88 17.01 4.55
CA PRO A 44 -11.22 18.19 5.13
C PRO A 44 -9.80 17.91 5.67
N ARG A 45 -9.42 16.63 5.80
CA ARG A 45 -8.06 16.18 6.12
C ARG A 45 -7.57 15.34 4.95
N SER A 46 -6.42 15.72 4.37
CA SER A 46 -5.88 14.96 3.26
C SER A 46 -5.43 13.59 3.75
N SER A 47 -5.78 12.52 3.06
CA SER A 47 -5.27 11.19 3.38
C SER A 47 -4.95 10.40 2.14
N CYS A 48 -3.93 9.56 2.25
CA CYS A 48 -3.60 8.55 1.25
C CYS A 48 -3.79 7.17 1.88
N LYS A 49 -4.51 6.31 1.19
CA LYS A 49 -4.78 4.94 1.61
C LYS A 49 -4.29 3.98 0.55
N LEU A 50 -3.32 3.16 0.93
CA LEU A 50 -2.84 2.03 0.15
C LEU A 50 -3.49 0.75 0.65
N ILE A 51 -4.07 0.00 -0.28
CA ILE A 51 -4.73 -1.28 -0.02
C ILE A 51 -3.99 -2.34 -0.81
N PHE A 52 -3.35 -3.25 -0.09
CA PHE A 52 -2.64 -4.39 -0.65
C PHE A 52 -3.48 -5.64 -0.41
N SER A 53 -3.90 -6.32 -1.46
CA SER A 53 -4.58 -7.62 -1.34
C SER A 53 -3.65 -8.73 -1.77
N TYR A 54 -3.66 -9.81 -1.00
CA TYR A 54 -2.80 -10.97 -1.18
C TYR A 54 -3.63 -12.23 -1.31
N ARG A 55 -3.05 -13.20 -2.02
CA ARG A 55 -3.46 -14.60 -1.93
C ARG A 55 -3.02 -15.16 -0.58
N ASP A 56 -3.55 -16.34 -0.26
CA ASP A 56 -3.02 -17.13 0.84
C ASP A 56 -1.51 -17.30 0.68
N ASN A 57 -0.80 -17.00 1.77
CA ASN A 57 0.65 -17.04 1.84
C ASN A 57 1.08 -17.44 3.25
N SER A 58 2.30 -17.94 3.37
CA SER A 58 2.86 -18.41 4.65
C SER A 58 3.35 -17.29 5.56
N TYR A 59 3.38 -16.04 5.10
CA TYR A 59 3.92 -14.91 5.86
C TYR A 59 2.90 -14.31 6.83
N PHE A 60 1.62 -14.26 6.44
CA PHE A 60 0.54 -13.79 7.31
C PHE A 60 -0.82 -14.34 6.90
N TRP A 61 -1.73 -14.30 7.87
CA TRP A 61 -3.11 -14.75 7.70
C TRP A 61 -4.03 -13.67 7.11
N ASN A 62 -3.56 -12.42 7.03
CA ASN A 62 -4.36 -11.29 6.55
C ASN A 62 -4.36 -11.24 5.03
N MET A 63 -5.49 -11.50 4.38
CA MET A 63 -5.59 -11.32 2.92
C MET A 63 -5.48 -9.85 2.49
N VAL A 64 -5.68 -8.88 3.40
CA VAL A 64 -5.64 -7.44 3.08
C VAL A 64 -4.82 -6.67 4.11
N ILE A 65 -3.85 -5.90 3.62
CA ILE A 65 -3.07 -4.92 4.41
C ILE A 65 -3.45 -3.51 3.95
N ILE A 66 -3.77 -2.65 4.92
CA ILE A 66 -4.14 -1.26 4.67
C ILE A 66 -3.14 -0.35 5.38
N LYS A 67 -2.47 0.50 4.60
CA LYS A 67 -1.66 1.61 5.10
C LYS A 67 -2.40 2.90 4.80
N GLU A 68 -2.76 3.65 5.83
CA GLU A 68 -3.47 4.91 5.70
C GLU A 68 -2.70 6.02 6.41
N ASP A 69 -2.34 7.05 5.65
CA ASP A 69 -1.59 8.21 6.11
C ASP A 69 -2.49 9.43 6.04
N TYR A 70 -2.56 10.18 7.14
CA TYR A 70 -3.31 11.43 7.23
C TYR A 70 -2.34 12.61 7.30
N PHE A 71 -2.61 13.62 6.50
CA PHE A 71 -1.89 14.88 6.45
C PHE A 71 -2.84 15.99 6.90
N ASP A 72 -2.42 16.75 7.92
CA ASP A 72 -3.12 17.95 8.37
C ASP A 72 -2.39 19.20 7.89
N ILE A 73 -3.10 20.31 7.74
CA ILE A 73 -2.54 21.61 7.32
C ILE A 73 -1.49 22.10 8.35
N THR A 74 -1.58 21.61 9.60
CA THR A 74 -0.68 21.97 10.70
C THR A 74 0.64 21.17 10.74
N ASP A 75 1.11 20.61 9.62
CA ASP A 75 2.34 19.79 9.53
C ASP A 75 2.37 18.60 10.50
N ARG A 76 1.20 18.02 10.81
CA ARG A 76 1.10 16.77 11.58
C ARG A 76 0.69 15.65 10.66
N SER A 77 1.63 14.75 10.38
CA SER A 77 1.39 13.48 9.72
C SER A 77 1.06 12.40 10.77
N LEU A 78 0.00 11.63 10.52
CA LEU A 78 -0.35 10.46 11.31
C LEU A 78 -0.44 9.26 10.37
N SER A 79 0.45 8.30 10.58
CA SER A 79 0.46 7.04 9.84
C SER A 79 -0.19 5.93 10.65
N ARG A 80 -1.10 5.18 10.01
CA ARG A 80 -1.72 3.98 10.58
C ARG A 80 -1.57 2.81 9.62
N ALA A 81 -1.20 1.65 10.16
CA ALA A 81 -1.21 0.39 9.44
C ALA A 81 -2.17 -0.58 10.14
N ASN A 82 -3.12 -1.12 9.39
CA ASN A 82 -4.08 -2.09 9.90
C ASN A 82 -4.04 -3.32 9.00
N ALA A 83 -4.11 -4.51 9.60
CA ALA A 83 -4.25 -5.76 8.89
C ALA A 83 -5.67 -6.28 9.10
N LYS A 84 -6.33 -6.72 8.02
CA LYS A 84 -7.67 -7.31 8.08
C LYS A 84 -7.62 -8.75 7.59
N ILE A 85 -8.14 -9.64 8.42
CA ILE A 85 -8.51 -11.00 8.03
C ILE A 85 -9.92 -10.88 7.43
N VAL A 86 -10.08 -11.31 6.18
CA VAL A 86 -11.38 -11.37 5.48
C VAL A 86 -11.86 -12.81 5.49
#